data_AF-A0A392NEW5-F1
#
_entry.id   AF-A0A392NEW5-F1
#
_cell.length_a   1.000
_cell.length_b   1.000
_cell.length_c   1.000
_cell.angle_alpha   90.00
_cell.angle_beta   90.00
_cell.angle_gamma   90.00
#
_symmetry.space_group_name_H-M   'P 1'
#
loop_
_entity.id
_entity.type
_entity.pdbx_description
1 polymer ?
#
loop_
_entity_poly.entity_id
_entity_poly.type
_entity_poly.pdbx_seq_one_letter_code
_entity_poly.pdbx_strand_id
1 'polypeptide(L)' 'NKKLTSVFFLDCGSDLRSSHRVPGNPGQRQGKPGSGYGIGFGIRFKTKLAQIKVDYAINAFQQRSVYFGINNLVV' A
#
# COMPACT_ATOMS: atom_id res chain seq x y z
N ASN A 1 -17.47 -7.33 21.53
CA ASN A 1 -17.14 -5.90 21.31
C ASN A 1 -15.70 -5.77 20.78
N LYS A 2 -15.42 -6.17 19.52
CA LYS A 2 -14.07 -6.07 18.95
C LYS A 2 -13.86 -4.67 18.37
N LYS A 3 -13.16 -3.82 19.11
CA LYS A 3 -12.80 -2.45 18.69
C LYS A 3 -11.46 -2.37 17.98
N LEU A 4 -10.67 -3.46 18.00
CA LEU A 4 -9.35 -3.55 17.39
C LEU A 4 -9.32 -4.71 16.40
N THR A 5 -8.75 -4.49 15.22
CA THR A 5 -8.58 -5.51 14.18
C THR A 5 -7.18 -5.39 13.60
N SER A 6 -6.47 -6.52 13.55
CA SER A 6 -5.16 -6.62 12.92
C SER A 6 -5.30 -7.26 11.54
N VAL A 7 -4.34 -6.96 10.67
CA VAL A 7 -4.38 -7.28 9.25
C VAL A 7 -2.98 -7.63 8.81
N PHE A 8 -2.87 -8.63 7.95
CA PHE A 8 -1.70 -8.84 7.11
C PHE A 8 -2.16 -8.76 5.67
N PHE A 9 -1.34 -8.14 4.82
CA PHE A 9 -1.62 -8.03 3.40
C PHE A 9 -0.36 -8.32 2.60
N LEU A 10 -0.59 -8.84 1.40
CA LEU A 10 0.41 -9.04 0.36
C LEU A 10 -0.20 -8.51 -0.93
N ASP A 11 0.55 -7.69 -1.64
CA ASP A 11 0.17 -7.16 -2.95
C ASP A 11 1.25 -7.49 -3.99
N CYS A 12 0.84 -7.58 -5.25
CA CYS A 12 1.75 -7.71 -6.38
C CYS A 12 1.20 -6.94 -7.58
N GLY A 13 2.10 -6.43 -8.41
CA GLY A 13 1.77 -5.64 -9.58
C GLY A 13 2.81 -5.80 -10.68
N SER A 14 2.35 -5.68 -11.93
CA SER A 14 3.19 -5.73 -13.12
C SER A 14 2.66 -4.78 -14.19
N ASP A 15 3.55 -4.19 -14.97
CA ASP A 15 3.28 -3.42 -16.17
C ASP A 15 3.06 -4.31 -17.40
N LEU A 16 2.97 -5.64 -17.21
CA LEU A 16 2.81 -6.64 -18.26
C LEU A 16 3.91 -6.57 -19.34
N ARG A 17 5.10 -6.09 -18.96
CA ARG A 17 6.23 -5.83 -19.86
C ARG A 17 5.89 -4.83 -20.94
N SER A 18 4.93 -3.93 -20.72
CA SER A 18 4.51 -2.95 -21.73
C SER A 18 5.30 -1.63 -21.66
N SER A 19 5.97 -1.33 -20.53
CA SER A 19 6.65 -0.04 -20.30
C SER A 19 7.72 0.29 -21.35
N HIS A 20 8.49 -0.71 -21.82
CA HIS A 20 9.51 -0.50 -22.86
C HIS A 20 8.93 -0.24 -24.26
N ARG A 21 7.64 -0.51 -24.47
CA ARG A 21 6.95 -0.24 -25.76
C ARG A 21 6.56 1.23 -25.88
N VAL A 22 6.58 1.98 -24.79
CA VAL A 22 6.31 3.42 -24.81
C VAL A 22 7.58 4.14 -25.25
N PRO A 23 7.52 4.98 -26.32
CA PRO A 23 8.66 5.76 -26.78
C PRO A 23 9.33 6.52 -25.63
N GLY A 24 10.66 6.40 -25.55
CA GLY A 24 11.46 7.02 -24.49
C GLY A 24 11.59 6.21 -23.19
N ASN A 25 10.90 5.06 -23.05
CA ASN A 25 11.00 4.15 -21.89
C ASN A 25 10.92 4.87 -20.53
N PRO A 26 9.78 5.52 -20.23
CA PRO A 26 9.64 6.37 -19.05
C PRO A 26 9.73 5.58 -17.73
N GLY A 27 9.26 4.32 -17.72
CA GLY A 27 9.33 3.48 -16.52
C GLY A 27 10.77 3.27 -16.06
N GLN A 28 11.65 2.82 -16.96
CA GLN A 28 13.06 2.62 -16.64
C GLN A 28 13.74 3.95 -16.25
N ARG A 29 13.43 5.05 -16.94
CA ARG A 29 13.96 6.39 -16.60
C ARG A 29 13.56 6.86 -15.19
N GLN A 30 12.39 6.44 -14.70
CA GLN A 30 11.92 6.74 -13.35
C GLN A 30 12.35 5.70 -12.31
N GLY A 31 13.22 4.74 -12.67
CA GLY A 31 13.63 3.65 -11.79
C GLY A 31 12.48 2.69 -11.44
N LYS A 32 11.40 2.69 -12.23
CA LYS A 32 10.29 1.76 -12.06
C LYS A 32 10.66 0.42 -12.72
N PRO A 33 10.73 -0.67 -11.95
CA PRO A 33 11.23 -1.96 -12.45
C PRO A 33 10.24 -2.72 -13.33
N GLY A 34 8.99 -2.22 -13.44
CA GLY A 34 7.93 -2.83 -14.24
C GLY A 34 7.17 -3.94 -13.52
N SER A 35 7.76 -4.62 -12.52
CA SER A 35 7.03 -5.54 -11.64
C SER A 35 7.49 -5.40 -10.20
N GLY A 36 6.63 -5.77 -9.25
CA GLY A 36 6.93 -5.68 -7.83
C GLY A 36 5.88 -6.36 -6.96
N TYR A 37 6.24 -6.51 -5.69
CA TYR A 37 5.35 -7.00 -4.64
C TYR A 37 5.59 -6.20 -3.36
N GLY A 38 4.61 -6.24 -2.47
CA GLY A 38 4.64 -5.63 -1.16
C GLY A 38 4.04 -6.55 -0.12
N ILE A 39 4.58 -6.48 1.09
CA ILE A 39 3.99 -7.11 2.26
C ILE A 39 3.77 -6.05 3.33
N GLY A 40 2.73 -6.22 4.12
CA GLY A 40 2.50 -5.31 5.22
C GLY A 40 1.59 -5.86 6.28
N PHE A 41 1.57 -5.13 7.39
CA PHE A 41 0.66 -5.39 8.49
C PHE A 41 -0.03 -4.09 8.89
N GLY A 42 -1.24 -4.22 9.40
CA GLY A 42 -2.10 -3.10 9.71
C GLY A 42 -2.87 -3.29 10.99
N ILE A 43 -3.16 -2.18 11.65
CA ILE A 43 -4.01 -2.13 12.83
C ILE A 43 -5.13 -1.14 12.56
N ARG A 44 -6.36 -1.56 12.87
CA ARG A 44 -7.59 -0.80 12.67
C ARG A 44 -8.29 -0.67 14.00
N PHE A 45 -8.51 0.55 14.45
CA PHE A 45 -9.23 0.86 15.68
C PHE A 45 -10.56 1.54 15.36
N LYS A 46 -11.66 0.91 15.76
CA LYS A 46 -13.02 1.40 15.52
C LYS A 46 -13.59 2.02 16.78
N THR A 47 -13.93 3.30 16.69
CA THR A 47 -14.71 4.02 17.71
C THR A 47 -16.15 4.22 17.23
N LYS A 48 -16.99 4.84 18.05
CA LYS A 48 -18.35 5.25 17.64
C LYS A 48 -18.33 6.39 16.61
N LEU A 49 -17.29 7.23 16.64
CA LEU A 49 -17.22 8.48 15.88
C LEU A 49 -16.32 8.39 14.64
N ALA A 50 -15.36 7.47 14.64
CA ALA A 50 -14.36 7.34 13.58
C ALA A 50 -13.69 5.95 13.58
N GLN A 51 -13.14 5.57 12.43
CA GLN A 51 -12.25 4.42 12.29
C GLN A 51 -10.84 4.91 11.95
N ILE A 52 -9.90 4.60 12.83
CA ILE A 52 -8.48 4.92 12.65
C ILE A 52 -7.77 3.69 12.07
N LYS A 53 -6.89 3.91 11.11
CA LYS A 53 -6.09 2.87 10.44
C LYS A 53 -4.64 3.29 10.42
N VAL A 54 -3.75 2.35 10.70
CA VAL A 54 -2.31 2.49 10.53
C VAL A 54 -1.78 1.21 9.90
N ASP A 55 -1.11 1.34 8.76
CA ASP A 55 -0.54 0.24 8.01
C ASP A 55 0.96 0.49 7.82
N TYR A 56 1.77 -0.56 8.01
CA TYR A 56 3.20 -0.57 7.74
C TYR A 56 3.48 -1.57 6.63
N ALA A 57 4.13 -1.12 5.56
CA ALA A 57 4.41 -1.89 4.37
C ALA A 57 5.90 -1.86 4.00
N ILE A 58 6.37 -2.95 3.42
CA ILE A 58 7.70 -3.09 2.82
C ILE A 58 7.53 -3.61 1.40
N ASN A 59 8.13 -2.94 0.42
CA ASN A 59 8.09 -3.39 -0.97
C ASN A 59 9.32 -4.24 -1.36
N ALA A 60 9.31 -4.76 -2.58
CA ALA A 60 10.39 -5.55 -3.17
C ALA A 60 11.77 -4.86 -3.21
N PHE A 61 11.84 -3.54 -3.01
CA PHE A 61 13.06 -2.73 -2.98
C PHE A 61 13.46 -2.32 -1.57
N GLN A 62 12.95 -3.02 -0.55
CA GLN A 62 13.15 -2.70 0.88
C GLN A 62 12.69 -1.30 1.30
N GLN A 63 11.94 -0.59 0.45
CA GLN A 63 11.36 0.69 0.83
C GLN A 63 10.22 0.46 1.81
N ARG A 64 10.24 1.22 2.91
CA ARG A 64 9.27 1.12 4.00
C ARG A 64 8.29 2.28 3.88
N SER A 65 7.01 2.00 4.06
CA SER A 65 5.97 3.02 4.01
C SER A 65 5.02 2.84 5.20
N VAL A 66 4.63 3.97 5.78
CA VAL A 66 3.60 4.04 6.83
C VAL A 66 2.42 4.78 6.23
N TYR A 67 1.26 4.13 6.23
CA TYR A 67 0.00 4.74 5.84
C TYR A 67 -0.84 4.92 7.10
N PHE A 68 -1.49 6.08 7.21
CA PHE A 68 -2.46 6.33 8.26
C PHE A 68 -3.72 6.95 7.65
N GLY A 69 -4.87 6.68 8.27
CA GLY A 69 -6.13 7.20 7.79
C GLY A 69 -7.20 7.24 8.87
N ILE A 70 -8.09 8.21 8.75
CA ILE A 70 -9.28 8.36 9.59
C ILE A 70 -10.49 8.35 8.67
N ASN A 71 -11.38 7.38 8.89
CA ASN A 71 -12.58 7.18 8.08
C ASN A 71 -13.84 7.30 8.95
N ASN A 72 -14.98 7.54 8.31
CA ASN A 72 -16.30 7.60 8.95
C ASN A 72 -16.35 8.58 10.13
N LEU A 73 -15.87 9.81 9.92
CA LEU A 73 -16.09 10.91 10.85
C LEU A 73 -17.60 11.20 10.89
N VAL A 74 -18.26 10.87 12.00
CA VAL A 74 -19.57 11.44 12.29
C VAL A 74 -19.30 12.85 12.78
N VAL A 75 -19.45 13.83 11.88
CA VAL A 75 -19.50 15.25 12.21
C VAL A 75 -20.91 15.59 12.65
#